data_AF-A0A6A4BKP4-F1
#
_entry.id   AF-A0A6A4BKP4-F1
#
_cell.length_a   1.000
_cell.length_b   1.000
_cell.length_c   1.000
_cell.angle_alpha   90.00
_cell.angle_beta   90.00
_cell.angle_gamma   90.00
#
_symmetry.space_group_name_H-M   'P 1'
#
loop_
_entity.id
_entity.type
_entity.pdbx_description
1 polymer ?
#
loop_
_entity_poly.entity_id
_entity_poly.type
_entity_poly.pdbx_seq_one_letter_code
_entity_poly.pdbx_strand_id
1 'polypeptide(L)'
;MNAHWCCLVIKVQAKRIYFYDPLNQAPYKNACTALATHLKVSKLQEYDVVGQNNPIQFDAYSCGVYVCWMFIRHAIQGLRVDMTAASLPRRLFELFFYLMNNRLLTVETATATASPATGDELKHPPPSEDQEDEQVPA
;
A
#
# COMPACT_ATOMS: atom_id res chain seq x y z
N MET A 1 16.40 24.56 -8.92
CA MET A 1 14.96 24.64 -8.57
C MET A 1 14.74 23.80 -7.34
N ASN A 2 14.08 24.33 -6.31
CA ASN A 2 13.81 23.63 -5.05
C ASN A 2 12.33 23.21 -5.05
N ALA A 3 11.96 22.36 -6.01
CA ALA A 3 10.59 21.87 -6.15
C ALA A 3 10.38 20.69 -5.19
N HIS A 4 9.38 20.79 -4.32
CA HIS A 4 9.13 19.81 -3.28
C HIS A 4 7.65 19.52 -3.13
N TRP A 5 7.32 18.24 -2.93
CA TRP A 5 5.94 17.78 -2.75
C TRP A 5 5.69 17.44 -1.29
N CYS A 6 4.61 18.01 -0.75
CA CYS A 6 4.00 17.68 0.53
C CYS A 6 2.50 17.49 0.29
N CYS A 7 1.75 16.92 1.24
CA CYS A 7 0.32 16.70 1.04
C CYS A 7 -0.54 16.90 2.28
N LEU A 8 -1.83 17.12 2.00
CA LEU A 8 -2.91 17.04 2.95
C LEU A 8 -3.87 15.93 2.54
N VAL A 9 -4.34 15.14 3.50
CA VAL A 9 -5.36 14.10 3.28
C VAL A 9 -6.56 14.40 4.19
N ILE A 10 -7.72 14.64 3.60
CA ILE A 10 -8.96 14.84 4.35
C ILE A 10 -9.70 13.51 4.40
N LYS A 11 -9.74 12.89 5.58
CA LYS A 11 -10.49 11.64 5.82
C LYS A 11 -11.83 11.98 6.47
N VAL A 12 -12.85 12.13 5.63
CA VAL A 12 -14.20 12.56 6.00
C VAL A 12 -14.82 11.65 7.07
N GLN A 13 -14.76 10.32 6.89
CA GLN A 13 -15.38 9.38 7.82
C GLN A 13 -14.75 9.42 9.21
N ALA A 14 -13.49 9.82 9.31
CA ALA A 14 -12.77 9.94 10.57
C ALA A 14 -12.73 11.38 11.12
N LYS A 15 -13.36 12.35 10.42
CA LYS A 15 -13.24 13.79 10.67
C LYS A 15 -11.79 14.20 10.95
N ARG A 16 -10.87 13.86 10.05
CA ARG A 16 -9.43 14.17 10.20
C ARG A 16 -8.84 14.83 8.97
N ILE A 17 -7.97 15.80 9.19
CA ILE A 17 -7.11 16.44 8.21
C ILE A 17 -5.68 16.01 8.55
N TYR A 18 -5.12 15.11 7.75
CA TYR A 18 -3.73 14.72 7.87
C TYR A 18 -2.87 15.69 7.07
N PHE A 19 -1.70 16.05 7.59
CA PHE A 19 -0.68 16.74 6.82
C PHE A 19 0.62 15.96 6.85
N TYR A 20 1.35 15.99 5.75
CA TYR A 20 2.54 15.17 5.57
C TYR A 20 3.57 15.88 4.72
N ASP A 21 4.79 15.93 5.25
CA ASP A 21 5.98 16.33 4.52
C ASP A 21 6.98 15.15 4.54
N PRO A 22 7.31 14.55 3.38
CA PRO A 22 8.24 13.45 3.31
C PRO A 22 9.61 13.75 3.92
N LEU A 23 10.11 14.98 3.80
CA LEU A 23 11.41 15.38 4.34
C LEU A 23 11.35 15.76 5.82
N ASN A 24 10.15 15.87 6.39
CA ASN A 24 9.89 16.29 7.76
C ASN A 24 10.61 17.61 8.14
N GLN A 25 10.81 18.53 7.19
CA GLN A 25 11.48 19.80 7.36
C GLN A 25 10.51 20.90 7.81
N ALA A 26 10.96 21.74 8.73
CA ALA A 26 10.13 22.77 9.36
C ALA A 26 9.42 23.71 8.36
N PRO A 27 10.07 24.24 7.30
CA PRO A 27 9.39 25.16 6.38
C PRO A 27 8.16 24.54 5.70
N TYR A 28 8.29 23.30 5.20
CA TYR A 28 7.21 22.61 4.49
C TYR A 28 6.13 22.15 5.45
N LYS A 29 6.50 21.60 6.61
CA LYS A 29 5.53 21.22 7.65
C LYS A 29 4.71 22.40 8.15
N ASN A 30 5.34 23.55 8.37
CA ASN A 30 4.65 24.74 8.83
C ASN A 30 3.64 25.21 7.77
N ALA A 31 4.01 25.17 6.48
CA ALA A 31 3.10 25.47 5.38
C ALA A 31 1.90 24.50 5.35
N CYS A 32 2.12 23.19 5.45
CA CYS A 32 1.02 22.22 5.48
C CYS A 32 0.14 22.40 6.72
N THR A 33 0.73 22.69 7.87
CA THR A 33 0.02 22.91 9.14
C THR A 33 -0.84 24.16 9.06
N ALA A 34 -0.33 25.24 8.47
CA ALA A 34 -1.10 26.47 8.25
C ALA A 34 -2.30 26.22 7.34
N LEU A 35 -2.11 25.49 6.23
CA LEU A 35 -3.20 25.11 5.33
C LEU A 35 -4.24 24.21 6.03
N ALA A 36 -3.80 23.19 6.74
CA ALA A 36 -4.68 22.27 7.46
C ALA A 36 -5.49 23.00 8.55
N THR A 37 -4.84 23.90 9.28
CA THR A 37 -5.49 24.74 10.31
C THR A 37 -6.51 25.68 9.67
N HIS A 38 -6.16 26.30 8.53
CA HIS A 38 -7.09 27.18 7.82
C HIS A 38 -8.35 26.43 7.37
N LEU A 39 -8.22 25.20 6.85
CA LEU A 39 -9.35 24.35 6.48
C LEU A 39 -10.23 24.00 7.70
N LYS A 40 -9.60 23.63 8.83
CA LYS A 40 -10.29 23.36 10.10
C LYS A 40 -11.14 24.55 10.53
N VAL A 41 -10.55 25.74 10.68
CA VAL A 41 -11.27 26.90 11.22
C VAL A 41 -12.37 27.40 10.27
N SER A 42 -12.15 27.28 8.95
CA SER A 42 -13.07 27.85 7.96
C SER A 42 -14.31 27.03 7.72
N LYS A 43 -14.17 25.69 7.59
CA LYS A 43 -15.27 24.81 7.16
C LYS A 43 -15.28 23.43 7.82
N LEU A 44 -14.20 23.01 8.47
CA LEU A 44 -14.03 21.67 9.02
C LEU A 44 -13.76 21.71 10.54
N GLN A 45 -14.54 22.50 11.28
CA GLN A 45 -14.27 22.83 12.69
C GLN A 45 -14.22 21.60 13.60
N GLU A 46 -15.06 20.61 13.30
CA GLU A 46 -15.12 19.32 14.01
C GLU A 46 -13.99 18.36 13.63
N TYR A 47 -13.13 18.71 12.68
CA TYR A 47 -12.06 17.83 12.22
C TYR A 47 -10.79 18.01 13.04
N ASP A 48 -10.09 16.92 13.33
CA ASP A 48 -8.76 16.96 13.96
C ASP A 48 -7.65 17.13 12.92
N VAL A 49 -6.67 17.98 13.23
CA VAL A 49 -5.46 18.14 12.41
C VAL A 49 -4.38 17.21 12.93
N VAL A 50 -3.84 16.34 12.09
CA VAL A 50 -2.92 15.26 12.50
C VAL A 50 -1.68 15.26 11.60
N GLY A 51 -0.50 15.45 12.19
CA GLY A 51 0.76 15.34 11.47
C GLY A 51 1.12 13.89 11.16
N GLN A 52 1.67 13.65 9.98
CA GLN A 52 2.30 12.37 9.60
C GLN A 52 3.81 12.57 9.48
N ASN A 53 4.56 11.57 9.93
CA ASN A 53 6.02 11.55 9.89
C ASN A 53 6.57 10.17 9.47
N ASN A 54 5.74 9.29 8.93
CA ASN A 54 6.16 7.94 8.55
C ASN A 54 5.44 7.51 7.26
N PRO A 55 6.17 7.25 6.17
CA PRO A 55 7.64 7.17 6.07
C PRO A 55 8.36 8.53 6.03
N ILE A 56 9.68 8.57 6.27
CA ILE A 56 10.54 9.76 6.05
C ILE A 56 11.42 9.50 4.84
N GLN A 57 11.45 10.44 3.91
CA GLN A 57 12.31 10.42 2.75
C GLN A 57 13.77 10.67 3.13
N PHE A 58 14.66 9.90 2.54
CA PHE A 58 16.10 9.96 2.79
C PHE A 58 16.90 10.54 1.60
N ASP A 59 16.29 10.72 0.42
CA ASP A 59 16.91 11.29 -0.78
C ASP A 59 16.36 12.69 -1.10
N ALA A 60 16.83 13.32 -2.19
CA ALA A 60 16.42 14.68 -2.57
C ALA A 60 15.32 14.75 -3.64
N TYR A 61 14.82 13.62 -4.16
CA TYR A 61 14.02 13.60 -5.40
C TYR A 61 12.76 12.72 -5.33
N SER A 62 12.58 11.92 -4.28
CA SER A 62 11.46 10.98 -4.19
C SER A 62 10.19 11.55 -3.56
N CYS A 63 10.12 12.85 -3.26
CA CYS A 63 8.99 13.45 -2.52
C CYS A 63 7.62 13.15 -3.14
N GLY A 64 7.53 13.12 -4.47
CA GLY A 64 6.32 12.70 -5.19
C GLY A 64 5.92 11.25 -4.89
N VAL A 65 6.88 10.30 -4.85
CA VAL A 65 6.63 8.88 -4.53
C VAL A 65 6.05 8.75 -3.13
N TYR A 66 6.65 9.42 -2.15
CA TYR A 66 6.22 9.37 -0.75
C TYR A 66 4.81 9.97 -0.58
N VAL A 67 4.53 11.11 -1.23
CA VAL A 67 3.20 11.74 -1.21
C VAL A 67 2.15 10.84 -1.85
N CYS A 68 2.41 10.25 -3.03
CA CYS A 68 1.49 9.33 -3.68
C CYS A 68 1.16 8.12 -2.79
N TRP A 69 2.18 7.50 -2.19
CA TRP A 69 1.96 6.37 -1.29
C TRP A 69 1.25 6.77 0.01
N MET A 70 1.42 8.00 0.50
CA MET A 70 0.64 8.51 1.63
C MET A 70 -0.86 8.59 1.29
N PHE A 71 -1.22 9.08 0.11
CA PHE A 71 -2.61 9.06 -0.35
C PHE A 71 -3.17 7.63 -0.43
N ILE A 72 -2.44 6.72 -1.07
CA ILE A 72 -2.86 5.32 -1.26
C ILE A 72 -3.06 4.64 0.10
N ARG A 73 -2.15 4.84 1.07
CA ARG A 73 -2.27 4.30 2.43
C ARG A 73 -3.54 4.76 3.15
N HIS A 74 -3.98 5.99 2.92
CA HIS A 74 -5.21 6.50 3.54
C HIS A 74 -6.48 6.04 2.82
N ALA A 75 -6.39 5.80 1.50
CA ALA A 75 -7.47 5.26 0.68
C ALA A 75 -7.70 3.77 0.95
N ILE A 76 -6.64 3.00 1.14
CA ILE A 76 -6.69 1.54 1.34
C ILE A 76 -6.37 1.21 2.79
N GLN A 77 -7.42 0.92 3.56
CA GLN A 77 -7.28 0.60 4.98
C GLN A 77 -6.37 -0.61 5.19
N GLY A 78 -5.46 -0.50 6.16
CA GLY A 78 -4.55 -1.58 6.53
C GLY A 78 -3.36 -1.79 5.59
N LEU A 79 -3.28 -1.05 4.46
CA LEU A 79 -2.16 -1.19 3.53
C LEU A 79 -0.85 -0.77 4.19
N ARG A 80 0.12 -1.70 4.18
CA ARG A 80 1.49 -1.48 4.62
C ARG A 80 2.42 -1.80 3.46
N VAL A 81 3.27 -0.85 3.13
CA VAL A 81 4.26 -0.99 2.07
C VAL A 81 5.63 -0.66 2.63
N ASP A 82 6.64 -1.41 2.19
CA ASP A 82 8.03 -1.10 2.49
C ASP A 82 8.43 0.17 1.73
N MET A 83 8.87 1.19 2.45
CA MET A 83 9.30 2.49 1.93
C MET A 83 10.78 2.75 2.22
N THR A 84 11.57 1.70 2.50
CA THR A 84 13.02 1.78 2.64
C THR A 84 13.70 2.14 1.31
N ALA A 85 14.98 2.50 1.38
CA ALA A 85 15.73 2.85 0.19
C ALA A 85 15.83 1.72 -0.84
N ALA A 86 15.96 0.49 -0.37
CA ALA A 86 16.03 -0.69 -1.22
C ALA A 86 14.71 -0.93 -1.98
N SER A 87 13.57 -0.55 -1.42
CA SER A 87 12.26 -0.80 -2.03
C SER A 87 11.78 0.34 -2.95
N LEU A 88 12.38 1.53 -2.90
CA LEU A 88 11.91 2.70 -3.66
C LEU A 88 11.83 2.47 -5.18
N PRO A 89 12.79 1.82 -5.86
CA PRO A 89 12.65 1.53 -7.28
C PRO A 89 11.38 0.72 -7.59
N ARG A 90 11.05 -0.24 -6.72
CA ARG A 90 9.80 -1.00 -6.82
C ARG A 90 8.57 -0.14 -6.54
N ARG A 91 8.61 0.72 -5.50
CA ARG A 91 7.50 1.65 -5.18
C ARG A 91 7.21 2.60 -6.34
N LEU A 92 8.26 3.09 -7.01
CA LEU A 92 8.13 3.96 -8.17
C LEU A 92 7.56 3.19 -9.38
N PHE A 93 8.08 1.99 -9.66
CA PHE A 93 7.55 1.13 -10.72
C PHE A 93 6.07 0.82 -10.52
N GLU A 94 5.66 0.50 -9.30
CA GLU A 94 4.26 0.21 -9.00
C GLU A 94 3.34 1.42 -9.18
N LEU A 95 3.80 2.63 -8.84
CA LEU A 95 3.06 3.86 -9.15
C LEU A 95 2.96 4.09 -10.66
N PHE A 96 4.05 3.89 -11.39
CA PHE A 96 4.05 4.00 -12.85
C PHE A 96 3.09 2.98 -13.48
N PHE A 97 3.15 1.72 -13.04
CA PHE A 97 2.26 0.66 -13.50
C PHE A 97 0.80 0.98 -13.18
N TYR A 98 0.52 1.50 -11.98
CA TYR A 98 -0.82 1.95 -11.59
C TYR A 98 -1.33 3.07 -12.51
N LEU A 99 -0.51 4.06 -12.84
CA LEU A 99 -0.89 5.13 -13.76
C LEU A 99 -1.22 4.60 -15.17
N MET A 100 -0.47 3.60 -15.64
CA MET A 100 -0.64 3.05 -16.98
C MET A 100 -1.82 2.07 -17.08
N ASN A 101 -2.13 1.34 -16.01
CA ASN A 101 -3.04 0.19 -16.07
C ASN A 101 -4.23 0.30 -15.10
N ASN A 102 -4.29 1.36 -14.29
CA ASN A 102 -5.26 1.53 -13.21
C ASN A 102 -5.32 0.33 -12.23
N ARG A 103 -4.17 -0.33 -12.03
CA ARG A 103 -4.03 -1.55 -11.21
C ARG A 103 -2.88 -1.42 -10.22
N LEU A 104 -3.14 -1.71 -8.94
CA LEU A 104 -2.16 -1.57 -7.87
C LEU A 104 -1.62 -2.93 -7.43
N LEU A 105 -0.46 -3.32 -7.97
CA LEU A 105 0.15 -4.65 -7.79
C LEU A 105 0.36 -5.06 -6.32
N THR A 106 0.67 -4.10 -5.45
CA THR A 106 0.88 -4.39 -4.02
C THR A 106 -0.38 -4.93 -3.33
N VAL A 107 -1.57 -4.46 -3.73
CA VAL A 107 -2.84 -4.94 -3.16
C VAL A 107 -3.13 -6.35 -3.66
N GLU A 108 -2.88 -6.62 -4.94
CA GLU A 108 -3.11 -7.94 -5.56
C GLU A 108 -2.20 -9.02 -4.93
N THR A 109 -0.94 -8.68 -4.65
CA THR A 109 0.02 -9.62 -4.02
C THR A 109 -0.36 -9.95 -2.58
N ALA A 110 -0.86 -8.95 -1.82
CA ALA A 110 -1.32 -9.13 -0.45
C ALA A 110 -2.60 -10.00 -0.39
N THR A 111 -3.50 -9.88 -1.38
CA THR A 111 -4.68 -10.74 -1.48
C THR A 111 -4.36 -12.16 -1.95
N ALA A 112 -3.38 -12.34 -2.84
CA ALA A 112 -2.97 -13.65 -3.32
C ALA A 112 -2.29 -14.49 -2.22
N THR A 113 -1.52 -13.85 -1.33
CA THR A 113 -0.86 -14.51 -0.19
C THR A 113 -1.79 -14.79 1.00
N ALA A 114 -3.00 -14.23 1.02
CA ALA A 114 -4.01 -14.44 2.06
C ALA A 114 -5.02 -15.55 1.73
N SER A 115 -4.95 -16.18 0.54
CA SER A 115 -5.74 -17.39 0.27
C SER A 115 -5.18 -18.56 1.05
N PRO A 116 -5.97 -19.28 1.86
CA PRO A 116 -5.48 -20.44 2.56
C PRO A 116 -5.15 -21.53 1.54
N ALA A 117 -4.00 -22.18 1.72
CA ALA A 117 -3.78 -23.51 1.22
C ALA A 117 -4.93 -24.39 1.74
N THR A 118 -5.94 -24.61 0.91
CA THR A 118 -6.87 -25.71 1.12
C THR A 118 -6.08 -26.96 0.78
N GLY A 119 -5.52 -27.55 1.84
CA GLY A 119 -5.04 -28.91 1.78
C GLY A 119 -6.20 -29.82 1.41
N ASP A 120 -6.05 -30.52 0.31
CA ASP A 120 -6.58 -31.86 0.14
C ASP A 120 -5.43 -32.72 -0.40
N GLU A 121 -4.65 -33.25 0.55
CA GLU A 121 -3.80 -34.40 0.28
C GLU A 121 -4.74 -35.58 0.06
N LEU A 122 -5.11 -35.84 -1.21
CA LEU A 122 -5.84 -37.04 -1.61
C LEU A 122 -4.92 -38.24 -1.38
N LYS A 123 -5.02 -38.81 -0.17
CA LYS A 123 -4.44 -40.09 0.20
C LYS A 123 -5.12 -41.19 -0.63
N HIS A 124 -4.47 -41.63 -1.70
CA HIS A 124 -4.91 -42.82 -2.43
C HIS A 124 -4.82 -44.06 -1.51
N PRO A 125 -5.87 -44.91 -1.46
CA PRO A 125 -5.78 -46.18 -0.75
C PRO A 125 -4.84 -47.14 -1.51
N PRO A 126 -4.19 -48.09 -0.82
CA PRO A 126 -3.29 -49.03 -1.48
C PRO A 126 -4.07 -49.96 -2.42
N PRO A 127 -3.48 -50.40 -3.54
CA PRO A 127 -4.11 -51.36 -4.43
C PRO A 127 -4.19 -52.73 -3.75
N SER A 128 -5.37 -53.33 -3.77
CA SER A 128 -5.61 -54.71 -3.37
C SER A 128 -4.93 -55.66 -4.36
N GLU A 129 -4.08 -56.55 -3.85
CA GLU A 129 -3.62 -57.74 -4.56
C GLU A 129 -4.68 -58.84 -4.38
N ASP A 130 -5.14 -59.42 -5.50
CA ASP A 130 -5.70 -60.79 -5.66
C ASP A 130 -5.86 -60.99 -7.19
N GLN A 131 -4.86 -61.58 -7.88
CA GLN A 131 -4.72 -63.00 -8.26
C GLN A 131 -5.82 -63.55 -9.17
N GLU A 132 -5.49 -63.79 -10.46
CA GLU A 132 -5.49 -65.12 -11.15
C GLU A 132 -6.63 -65.09 -12.20
N ASP A 133 -6.57 -65.58 -13.44
CA ASP A 133 -5.71 -66.54 -14.12
C ASP A 133 -5.82 -66.36 -15.65
N GLU A 134 -4.72 -66.65 -16.33
CA GLU A 134 -4.60 -67.53 -17.51
C GLU A 134 -5.72 -67.60 -18.60
N GLN A 135 -5.38 -67.27 -19.86
CA GLN A 135 -5.19 -68.20 -21.01
C GLN A 135 -5.43 -67.52 -22.38
N VAL A 136 -4.49 -67.73 -23.31
CA VAL A 136 -4.55 -67.40 -24.76
C VAL A 136 -5.13 -68.62 -25.51
N PRO A 137 -6.07 -68.47 -26.47
CA PRO A 137 -5.75 -68.63 -27.91
C PRO A 137 -6.70 -67.82 -28.84
N ALA A 138 -6.58 -67.69 -30.17
CA ALA A 138 -5.78 -68.32 -31.23
C ALA A 138 -5.51 -67.27 -32.33
#